data_AF-A0A830EFJ9-F1
#
_entry.id   AF-A0A830EFJ9-F1
#
_cell.length_a   1.000
_cell.length_b   1.000
_cell.length_c   1.000
_cell.angle_alpha   90.00
_cell.angle_beta   90.00
_cell.angle_gamma   90.00
#
_symmetry.space_group_name_H-M   'P 1'
#
loop_
_entity.id
_entity.type
_entity.pdbx_description
1 polymer ?
#
loop_
_entity_poly.entity_id
_entity_poly.type
_entity_poly.pdbx_seq_one_letter_code
_entity_poly.pdbx_strand_id
1 'polypeptide(L)'
;MTNPANDRSDHDNESERAEALSAPDGGDPSETADAGDSDTERDTQGDDNTSSPSSEALSLADAQRRAEEAAKALLDHQFEGTIKAETPDGGGWRTVVEVVERSAIPSTQDIIGRYEIMFDTAGEVTGYELLERYRRNDMKEEL
;
A
#
# COMPACT_ATOMS: atom_id res chain seq x y z
N MET A 1 62.98 -18.96 21.16
CA MET A 1 63.58 -17.68 21.56
C MET A 1 62.48 -16.66 21.77
N THR A 2 62.23 -16.30 23.02
CA THR A 2 61.52 -15.08 23.43
C THR A 2 62.29 -13.86 22.92
N ASN A 3 61.59 -12.85 22.41
CA ASN A 3 62.09 -11.48 22.57
C ASN A 3 60.92 -10.48 22.70
N PRO A 4 61.09 -9.46 23.56
CA PRO A 4 60.02 -8.68 24.17
C PRO A 4 60.09 -7.21 23.73
N ALA A 5 59.41 -6.35 24.50
CA ALA A 5 59.51 -4.89 24.54
C ALA A 5 58.48 -4.14 23.69
N ASN A 6 57.42 -3.69 24.37
CA ASN A 6 57.10 -2.27 24.32
C ASN A 6 56.91 -1.77 25.76
N ASP A 7 57.83 -0.90 26.16
CA ASP A 7 57.98 -0.22 27.44
C ASP A 7 57.64 1.27 27.25
N ARG A 8 57.26 1.92 28.37
CA ARG A 8 57.02 3.38 28.62
C ARG A 8 55.53 3.77 28.66
N SER A 9 54.94 3.98 29.84
CA SER A 9 55.12 5.09 30.83
C SER A 9 54.61 6.41 30.28
N ASP A 10 53.97 7.31 31.03
CA ASP A 10 53.29 7.37 32.34
C ASP A 10 52.72 8.81 32.37
N HIS A 11 51.51 8.99 32.92
CA HIS A 11 50.98 10.24 33.54
C HIS A 11 50.87 11.52 32.66
N ASP A 12 49.93 12.45 32.81
CA ASP A 12 49.15 13.02 33.91
C ASP A 12 47.86 13.64 33.31
N ASN A 13 46.78 13.81 34.08
CA ASN A 13 46.32 15.14 34.54
C ASN A 13 44.87 15.14 35.08
N GLU A 14 44.78 15.38 36.39
CA GLU A 14 43.83 16.20 37.17
C GLU A 14 42.31 16.16 36.87
N SER A 15 41.49 15.67 37.82
CA SER A 15 40.88 16.41 38.96
C SER A 15 39.53 17.06 38.57
N GLU A 16 38.42 16.58 39.15
CA GLU A 16 37.46 17.33 39.98
C GLU A 16 36.07 17.15 39.31
N ARG A 17 34.90 16.92 39.90
CA ARG A 17 34.35 17.12 41.24
C ARG A 17 33.09 16.25 41.37
N ALA A 18 32.87 15.69 42.55
CA ALA A 18 31.60 15.08 42.93
C ALA A 18 30.63 16.15 43.43
N GLU A 19 29.40 16.17 42.92
CA GLU A 19 28.27 16.81 43.58
C GLU A 19 27.10 15.82 43.63
N ALA A 20 26.75 15.45 44.86
CA ALA A 20 25.55 14.72 45.23
C ALA A 20 24.39 15.71 45.48
N LEU A 21 23.24 15.17 45.92
CA LEU A 21 22.01 15.82 46.43
C LEU A 21 20.92 16.01 45.35
N SER A 22 19.64 15.62 45.48
CA SER A 22 18.81 15.01 46.53
C SER A 22 17.48 14.57 45.89
N ALA A 23 16.85 13.49 46.38
CA ALA A 23 15.40 13.22 46.17
C ALA A 23 14.56 14.05 47.15
N PRO A 24 13.27 14.38 46.86
CA PRO A 24 12.14 13.56 47.39
C PRO A 24 10.86 13.61 46.51
N ASP A 25 10.04 12.55 46.47
CA ASP A 25 8.80 12.28 47.25
C ASP A 25 7.50 12.88 46.66
N GLY A 26 6.49 12.00 46.56
CA GLY A 26 5.12 12.34 46.96
C GLY A 26 4.26 13.18 46.00
N GLY A 27 3.38 12.48 45.27
CA GLY A 27 1.94 12.75 45.13
C GLY A 27 1.45 14.12 44.62
N ASP A 28 0.54 14.08 43.64
CA ASP A 28 -0.58 15.03 43.63
C ASP A 28 -1.84 14.39 42.98
N PRO A 29 -3.06 14.67 43.49
CA PRO A 29 -4.29 13.97 43.20
C PRO A 29 -5.14 14.58 42.07
N SER A 30 -6.26 13.90 41.79
CA SER A 30 -7.32 14.22 40.84
C SER A 30 -7.94 15.62 40.91
N GLU A 31 -8.56 15.96 39.77
CA GLU A 31 -9.72 16.83 39.54
C GLU A 31 -9.50 18.35 39.44
N THR A 32 -9.64 18.86 38.20
CA THR A 32 -10.60 19.92 37.89
C THR A 32 -11.21 19.70 36.50
N ALA A 33 -12.53 19.81 36.43
CA ALA A 33 -13.30 19.93 35.21
C ALA A 33 -13.15 21.34 34.63
N ASP A 34 -13.01 21.47 33.31
CA ASP A 34 -13.45 22.67 32.61
C ASP A 34 -13.74 22.40 31.12
N ALA A 35 -14.77 23.08 30.63
CA ALA A 35 -15.52 22.80 29.42
C ALA A 35 -14.77 23.10 28.11
N GLY A 36 -14.84 22.16 27.16
CA GLY A 36 -14.43 22.35 25.77
C GLY A 36 -15.61 22.14 24.84
N ASP A 37 -16.44 23.17 24.72
CA ASP A 37 -17.37 23.37 23.60
C ASP A 37 -16.53 23.69 22.36
N SER A 38 -16.55 22.81 21.37
CA SER A 38 -15.97 23.04 20.04
C SER A 38 -16.68 22.13 19.05
N ASP A 39 -17.82 22.63 18.57
CA ASP A 39 -18.42 22.30 17.29
C ASP A 39 -17.33 22.10 16.23
N THR A 40 -17.18 20.87 15.77
CA THR A 40 -16.54 20.58 14.50
C THR A 40 -17.35 19.46 13.88
N GLU A 41 -18.46 19.87 13.26
CA GLU A 41 -19.09 19.15 12.17
C GLU A 41 -18.02 18.90 11.10
N ARG A 42 -17.44 17.70 11.15
CA ARG A 42 -16.66 17.17 10.04
C ARG A 42 -17.56 16.19 9.33
N ASP A 43 -18.40 16.73 8.47
CA ASP A 43 -19.01 16.04 7.34
C ASP A 43 -17.88 15.40 6.53
N THR A 44 -17.49 14.20 6.92
CA THR A 44 -16.73 13.31 6.05
C THR A 44 -17.77 12.74 5.10
N GLN A 45 -17.84 13.42 3.96
CA GLN A 45 -18.49 13.02 2.74
C GLN A 45 -17.99 11.63 2.34
N GLY A 46 -18.57 10.61 2.95
CA GLY A 46 -18.59 9.25 2.42
C GLY A 46 -19.65 9.25 1.35
N ASP A 47 -19.19 9.31 0.09
CA ASP A 47 -19.97 9.21 -1.13
C ASP A 47 -20.98 8.06 -1.02
N ASP A 48 -22.20 8.42 -0.62
CA ASP A 48 -23.35 7.56 -0.61
C ASP A 48 -23.78 7.41 -2.07
N ASN A 49 -23.07 6.55 -2.80
CA ASN A 49 -23.46 6.14 -4.13
C ASN A 49 -24.67 5.20 -4.01
N THR A 50 -25.78 5.75 -3.55
CA THR A 50 -27.13 5.19 -3.71
C THR A 50 -27.45 5.18 -5.20
N SER A 51 -26.93 4.17 -5.88
CA SER A 51 -27.44 3.77 -7.19
C SER A 51 -28.67 2.91 -6.95
N SER A 52 -29.84 3.49 -7.24
CA SER A 52 -31.13 2.80 -7.20
C SER A 52 -31.08 1.51 -8.04
N PRO A 53 -31.68 0.39 -7.60
CA PRO A 53 -31.62 -0.88 -8.31
C PRO A 53 -32.48 -0.83 -9.56
N SER A 54 -31.88 -0.46 -10.69
CA SER A 54 -32.46 -0.61 -12.02
C SER A 54 -31.73 -1.75 -12.72
N SER A 55 -32.35 -2.93 -12.69
CA SER A 55 -32.06 -4.15 -13.47
C SER A 55 -30.66 -4.36 -14.08
N GLU A 56 -29.95 -5.32 -13.50
CA GLU A 56 -29.27 -6.44 -14.21
C GLU A 56 -28.16 -6.13 -15.22
N ALA A 57 -27.50 -4.96 -15.14
CA ALA A 57 -26.28 -4.70 -15.89
C ALA A 57 -25.17 -4.20 -14.96
N LEU A 58 -24.00 -4.84 -15.05
CA LEU A 58 -22.82 -4.49 -14.27
C LEU A 58 -22.34 -3.07 -14.61
N SER A 59 -22.14 -2.21 -13.62
CA SER A 59 -21.60 -0.87 -13.83
C SER A 59 -20.09 -0.90 -14.13
N LEU A 60 -19.52 0.21 -14.63
CA LEU A 60 -18.07 0.34 -14.81
C LEU A 60 -17.30 0.16 -13.49
N ALA A 61 -17.80 0.74 -12.40
CA ALA A 61 -17.18 0.63 -11.09
C ALA A 61 -17.23 -0.83 -10.58
N ASP A 62 -18.36 -1.52 -10.81
CA ASP A 62 -18.47 -2.94 -10.51
C ASP A 62 -17.52 -3.78 -11.35
N ALA A 63 -17.38 -3.49 -12.65
CA ALA A 63 -16.45 -4.20 -13.53
C ALA A 63 -15.00 -4.06 -13.05
N GLN A 64 -14.58 -2.86 -12.64
CA GLN A 64 -13.24 -2.64 -12.09
C GLN A 64 -13.00 -3.41 -10.79
N ARG A 65 -13.97 -3.40 -9.86
CA ARG A 65 -13.89 -4.17 -8.62
C ARG A 65 -13.81 -5.67 -8.90
N ARG A 66 -14.64 -6.19 -9.81
CA ARG A 66 -14.62 -7.60 -10.23
C ARG A 66 -13.28 -7.97 -10.89
N ALA A 67 -12.70 -7.06 -11.68
CA ALA A 67 -11.38 -7.26 -12.29
C ALA A 67 -10.26 -7.39 -11.25
N GLU A 68 -10.25 -6.54 -10.22
CA GLU A 68 -9.30 -6.65 -9.11
C GLU A 68 -9.46 -7.98 -8.35
N GLU A 69 -10.70 -8.36 -8.01
CA GLU A 69 -10.99 -9.62 -7.33
C GLU A 69 -10.56 -10.83 -8.17
N ALA A 70 -10.90 -10.83 -9.46
CA ALA A 70 -10.54 -11.89 -10.40
C ALA A 70 -9.03 -11.98 -10.59
N ALA A 71 -8.32 -10.86 -10.74
CA ALA A 71 -6.86 -10.84 -10.88
C ALA A 71 -6.18 -11.47 -9.67
N LYS A 72 -6.60 -11.10 -8.45
CA LYS A 72 -6.06 -11.68 -7.21
C LYS A 72 -6.37 -13.18 -7.11
N ALA A 73 -7.58 -13.59 -7.46
CA ALA A 73 -8.01 -14.98 -7.37
C ALA A 73 -7.35 -15.91 -8.40
N LEU A 74 -7.13 -15.42 -9.62
CA LEU A 74 -6.59 -16.23 -10.73
C LEU A 74 -5.07 -16.25 -10.79
N LEU A 75 -4.42 -15.13 -10.46
CA LEU A 75 -3.00 -14.93 -10.76
C LEU A 75 -2.09 -15.04 -9.55
N ASP A 76 -2.64 -15.03 -8.31
CA ASP A 76 -1.85 -15.04 -7.06
C ASP A 76 -0.73 -13.97 -7.04
N HIS A 77 -0.99 -12.84 -7.68
CA HIS A 77 -0.05 -11.74 -7.85
C HIS A 77 -0.62 -10.44 -7.26
N GLN A 78 0.27 -9.52 -6.90
CA GLN A 78 -0.14 -8.20 -6.42
C GLN A 78 -0.79 -7.43 -7.56
N PHE A 79 -2.06 -7.06 -7.37
CA PHE A 79 -2.76 -6.16 -8.27
C PHE A 79 -2.14 -4.76 -8.22
N GLU A 80 -1.86 -4.18 -9.39
CA GLU A 80 -1.32 -2.84 -9.54
C GLU A 80 -2.41 -1.84 -9.95
N GLY A 81 -3.26 -2.20 -10.93
CA GLY A 81 -4.32 -1.32 -11.40
C GLY A 81 -5.08 -1.84 -12.62
N THR A 82 -6.16 -1.14 -12.97
CA THR A 82 -6.96 -1.38 -14.18
C THR A 82 -6.64 -0.29 -15.20
N ILE A 83 -6.19 -0.69 -16.39
CA ILE A 83 -5.78 0.23 -17.47
C ILE A 83 -6.90 0.42 -18.50
N LYS A 84 -7.75 -0.59 -18.67
CA LYS A 84 -8.88 -0.55 -19.60
C LYS A 84 -10.08 -1.26 -19.00
N ALA A 85 -11.27 -0.72 -19.23
CA ALA A 85 -12.53 -1.41 -18.97
C ALA A 85 -13.57 -0.95 -20.01
N GLU A 86 -14.12 -1.89 -20.76
CA GLU A 86 -15.10 -1.62 -21.81
C GLU A 86 -16.16 -2.70 -21.88
N THR A 87 -17.32 -2.35 -22.44
CA THR A 87 -18.38 -3.30 -22.78
C THR A 87 -18.33 -3.60 -24.28
N PRO A 88 -17.93 -4.81 -24.70
CA PRO A 88 -17.89 -5.17 -26.11
C PRO A 88 -19.28 -5.17 -26.77
N ASP A 89 -19.32 -5.08 -28.10
CA ASP A 89 -20.52 -5.34 -28.88
C ASP A 89 -20.97 -6.80 -28.66
N GLY A 90 -22.08 -6.98 -27.93
CA GLY A 90 -22.55 -8.29 -27.48
C GLY A 90 -22.75 -8.40 -25.96
N GLY A 91 -22.33 -7.38 -25.20
CA GLY A 91 -22.50 -7.30 -23.76
C GLY A 91 -21.32 -7.85 -22.98
N GLY A 92 -21.50 -7.95 -21.65
CA GLY A 92 -20.42 -8.30 -20.74
C GLY A 92 -19.37 -7.20 -20.62
N TRP A 93 -18.23 -7.54 -20.02
CA TRP A 93 -17.12 -6.63 -19.78
C TRP A 93 -15.80 -7.23 -20.22
N ARG A 94 -14.93 -6.40 -20.77
CA ARG A 94 -13.53 -6.70 -21.01
C ARG A 94 -12.70 -5.69 -20.25
N THR A 95 -11.82 -6.19 -19.39
CA THR A 95 -10.91 -5.33 -18.61
C THR A 95 -9.48 -5.72 -18.87
N VAL A 96 -8.58 -4.74 -18.83
CA VAL A 96 -7.14 -4.99 -18.87
C VAL A 96 -6.54 -4.49 -17.57
N VAL A 97 -5.89 -5.39 -16.84
CA VAL A 97 -5.30 -5.15 -15.54
C VAL A 97 -3.79 -5.38 -15.56
N GLU A 98 -3.10 -4.72 -14.65
CA GLU A 98 -1.68 -4.90 -14.41
C GLU A 98 -1.45 -5.57 -13.04
N VAL A 99 -0.52 -6.51 -13.01
CA VAL A 99 -0.09 -7.20 -11.79
C VAL A 99 1.42 -7.29 -11.72
N VAL A 100 1.97 -7.29 -10.50
CA VAL A 100 3.39 -7.54 -10.27
C VAL A 100 3.62 -9.05 -10.23
N GLU A 101 4.07 -9.63 -11.35
CA GLU A 101 4.41 -11.06 -11.42
C GLU A 101 5.74 -11.36 -10.71
N ARG A 102 6.67 -10.39 -10.69
CA ARG A 102 7.95 -10.52 -9.99
C ARG A 102 8.46 -9.18 -9.47
N SER A 103 8.63 -9.10 -8.16
CA SER A 103 9.27 -7.95 -7.52
C SER A 103 10.79 -7.97 -7.68
N ALA A 104 11.40 -6.79 -7.79
CA ALA A 104 12.84 -6.56 -7.86
C ALA A 104 13.29 -5.46 -6.88
N ILE A 105 14.61 -5.35 -6.66
CA ILE A 105 15.20 -4.24 -5.90
C ILE A 105 16.20 -3.52 -6.82
N PRO A 106 15.99 -2.24 -7.16
CA PRO A 106 14.86 -1.39 -6.75
C PRO A 106 13.52 -1.82 -7.39
N SER A 107 12.39 -1.45 -6.78
CA SER A 107 11.03 -1.76 -7.28
C SER A 107 10.73 -1.17 -8.66
N THR A 108 11.51 -0.18 -9.11
CA THR A 108 11.47 0.32 -10.49
C THR A 108 11.88 -0.73 -11.53
N GLN A 109 12.41 -1.88 -11.10
CA GLN A 109 12.77 -3.01 -11.97
C GLN A 109 11.80 -4.19 -11.87
N ASP A 110 10.64 -4.02 -11.22
CA ASP A 110 9.60 -5.05 -11.16
C ASP A 110 9.19 -5.50 -12.57
N ILE A 111 8.81 -6.77 -12.69
CA ILE A 111 8.18 -7.32 -13.89
C ILE A 111 6.66 -7.19 -13.71
N ILE A 112 6.05 -6.42 -14.60
CA ILE A 112 4.60 -6.24 -14.69
C ILE A 112 4.05 -7.16 -15.77
N GLY A 113 2.96 -7.86 -15.44
CA GLY A 113 2.15 -8.62 -16.38
C GLY A 113 0.85 -7.87 -16.66
N ARG A 114 0.49 -7.76 -17.94
CA ARG A 114 -0.76 -7.14 -18.38
C ARG A 114 -1.73 -8.22 -18.83
N TYR A 115 -2.87 -8.31 -18.17
CA TYR A 115 -3.85 -9.36 -18.40
C TYR A 115 -5.16 -8.78 -18.86
N GLU A 116 -5.73 -9.35 -19.92
CA GLU A 116 -7.14 -9.17 -20.24
C GLU A 116 -7.97 -10.16 -19.44
N ILE A 117 -9.06 -9.69 -18.84
CA ILE A 117 -10.06 -10.52 -18.15
C ILE A 117 -11.43 -10.19 -18.75
N MET A 118 -12.16 -11.23 -19.15
CA MET A 118 -13.48 -11.13 -19.74
C MET A 118 -14.53 -11.58 -18.73
N PHE A 119 -15.62 -10.83 -18.68
CA PHE A 119 -16.79 -11.09 -17.85
C PHE A 119 -18.05 -11.16 -18.70
N ASP A 120 -19.00 -11.99 -18.29
CA ASP A 120 -20.35 -11.93 -18.84
C ASP A 120 -21.16 -10.74 -18.28
N THR A 121 -22.44 -10.65 -18.65
CA THR A 121 -23.34 -9.58 -18.18
C THR A 121 -23.62 -9.62 -16.67
N ALA A 122 -23.43 -10.78 -16.02
CA ALA A 122 -23.59 -10.96 -14.58
C ALA A 122 -22.30 -10.65 -13.79
N GLY A 123 -21.17 -10.47 -14.49
CA GLY A 123 -19.86 -10.21 -13.90
C GLY A 123 -19.11 -11.48 -13.51
N GLU A 124 -19.47 -12.63 -14.07
CA GLU A 124 -18.70 -13.88 -13.91
C GLU A 124 -17.55 -13.93 -14.91
N VAL A 125 -16.37 -14.36 -14.46
CA VAL A 125 -15.20 -14.48 -15.33
C VAL A 125 -15.44 -15.60 -16.36
N THR A 126 -15.37 -15.24 -17.64
CA THR A 126 -15.53 -16.18 -18.76
C THR A 126 -14.19 -16.53 -19.42
N GLY A 127 -13.16 -15.73 -19.20
CA GLY A 127 -11.81 -16.02 -19.68
C GLY A 127 -10.79 -14.97 -19.24
N TYR A 128 -9.52 -15.29 -19.45
CA TYR A 128 -8.41 -14.36 -19.24
C TYR A 128 -7.26 -14.69 -20.19
N GLU A 129 -6.46 -13.69 -20.53
CA GLU A 129 -5.30 -13.81 -21.42
C GLU A 129 -4.16 -12.91 -20.92
N LEU A 130 -2.92 -13.41 -20.96
CA LEU A 130 -1.74 -12.58 -20.77
C LEU A 130 -1.44 -11.87 -22.09
N LEU A 131 -1.56 -10.54 -22.13
CA LEU A 131 -1.26 -9.74 -23.30
C LEU A 131 0.25 -9.53 -23.47
N GLU A 132 0.93 -9.15 -22.38
CA GLU A 132 2.36 -8.87 -22.40
C GLU A 132 2.99 -8.86 -21.01
N ARG A 133 4.32 -8.92 -20.98
CA ARG A 133 5.15 -8.65 -19.80
C ARG A 133 6.17 -7.56 -20.11
N TYR A 134 6.47 -6.73 -19.13
CA TYR A 134 7.48 -5.67 -19.26
C TYR A 134 8.10 -5.31 -17.92
N ARG A 135 9.22 -4.60 -17.93
CA ARG A 135 9.78 -4.04 -16.70
C ARG A 135 9.11 -2.71 -16.40
N ARG A 136 8.89 -2.38 -15.14
CA ARG A 136 8.24 -1.12 -14.71
C ARG A 136 8.90 0.14 -15.30
N ASN A 137 10.21 0.13 -15.55
CA ASN A 137 10.94 1.25 -16.16
C ASN A 137 10.94 1.27 -17.70
N ASP A 138 10.32 0.28 -18.35
CA ASP A 138 10.12 0.29 -19.80
C ASP A 138 8.93 1.21 -20.11
N MET A 139 9.19 2.39 -20.67
CA MET A 139 8.15 3.22 -21.27
C MET A 139 7.56 2.47 -22.47
N LYS A 140 6.26 2.16 -22.44
CA LYS A 140 5.50 1.58 -23.55
C LYS A 140 4.39 2.55 -23.98
N GLU A 141 4.03 2.50 -25.26
CA GLU A 141 2.95 3.31 -25.83
C GLU A 141 1.59 2.91 -25.20
N GLU A 142 0.72 3.91 -24.97
CA GLU A 142 -0.62 3.70 -24.40
C GLU A 142 -1.54 2.96 -25.40
N LEU A 143 -2.37 2.02 -24.90
CA LEU A 143 -3.40 1.32 -25.71
C LEU A 143 -4.65 2.18 -25.89
#